data_AF-A0A1Y4WM87-F1
#
_entry.id   AF-A0A1Y4WM87-F1
#
_cell.length_a   1.000
_cell.length_b   1.000
_cell.length_c   1.000
_cell.angle_alpha   90.00
_cell.angle_beta   90.00
_cell.angle_gamma   90.00
#
_symmetry.space_group_name_H-M   'P 1'
#
loop_
_entity.id
_entity.type
_entity.pdbx_description
1 polymer ?
#
loop_
_entity_poly.entity_id
_entity_poly.type
_entity_poly.pdbx_seq_one_letter_code
_entity_poly.pdbx_strand_id
1 'polypeptide(L)'
;MTTHEVEEMLGITKQSLIYYEKEGLIHPKRNENNYRNYMQKDINILKTILLLRSMEVSIDDIKLIFNNKLSIREALESKKEFISNSKKKLEDIDKKINDYIKRRRVKVSFDNQTLDQWKGYDTLYLNDDHIKYNEVIVPLSQIQQINISMYSSMSVGHAGVGAYGIGGVFFQYFIDLDIVTLNDTYSYSILNNKLVVDMFDYILKNNITVYDPLHLIELYHEKHDPVALNNYINNHFKDWAKKYHLDNPRDNFAYYSEVYQNKEKNEKKDIFGLKILKKTLKKKY
;
A
#
# COMPACT_ATOMS: atom_id res chain seq x y z
N MET A 1 4.07 19.38 -50.23
CA MET A 1 2.90 18.64 -49.72
C MET A 1 1.88 19.63 -49.19
N THR A 2 0.60 19.42 -49.46
CA THR A 2 -0.50 20.24 -48.93
C THR A 2 -0.72 19.96 -47.45
N THR A 3 -1.53 20.79 -46.78
CA THR A 3 -1.86 20.56 -45.35
C THR A 3 -2.52 19.19 -45.13
N HIS A 4 -3.48 18.82 -45.98
CA HIS A 4 -4.21 17.56 -45.86
C HIS A 4 -3.30 16.33 -46.01
N GLU A 5 -2.41 16.35 -47.01
CA GLU A 5 -1.43 15.28 -47.21
C GLU A 5 -0.49 15.10 -46.01
N VAL A 6 -0.14 16.19 -45.32
CA VAL A 6 0.72 16.13 -44.12
C VAL A 6 -0.05 15.64 -42.91
N GLU A 7 -1.32 16.03 -42.76
CA GLU A 7 -2.22 15.49 -41.72
C GLU A 7 -2.34 13.97 -41.84
N GLU A 8 -2.63 13.46 -43.03
CA GLU A 8 -2.74 12.01 -43.29
C GLU A 8 -1.41 11.29 -43.07
N MET A 9 -0.31 11.84 -43.59
CA MET A 9 1.01 11.20 -43.49
C MET A 9 1.52 11.13 -42.04
N LEU A 10 1.33 12.18 -41.24
CA LEU A 10 1.88 12.27 -39.89
C LEU A 10 0.87 11.94 -38.79
N GLY A 11 -0.40 11.75 -39.13
CA GLY A 11 -1.48 11.50 -38.17
C GLY A 11 -1.71 12.68 -37.21
N ILE A 12 -1.59 13.90 -37.71
CA ILE A 12 -1.76 15.13 -36.92
C ILE A 12 -2.87 16.00 -37.48
N THR A 13 -3.38 16.92 -36.66
CA THR A 13 -4.41 17.86 -37.10
C THR A 13 -3.81 19.13 -37.72
N LYS A 14 -4.61 19.80 -38.54
CA LYS A 14 -4.34 21.14 -39.06
C LYS A 14 -4.05 22.14 -37.95
N GLN A 15 -4.72 22.02 -36.81
CA GLN A 15 -4.46 22.85 -35.64
C GLN A 15 -3.04 22.64 -35.10
N SER A 16 -2.54 21.41 -35.04
CA SER A 16 -1.15 21.12 -34.65
C SER A 16 -0.14 21.75 -35.61
N LEU A 17 -0.40 21.70 -36.92
CA LEU A 17 0.45 22.36 -37.92
C LEU A 17 0.46 23.88 -37.76
N ILE A 18 -0.73 24.49 -37.57
CA ILE A 18 -0.85 25.94 -37.30
C ILE A 18 -0.14 26.30 -36.00
N TYR A 19 -0.23 25.45 -34.98
CA TYR A 19 0.46 25.67 -33.72
C TYR A 19 1.97 25.69 -33.91
N TYR A 20 2.57 24.68 -34.55
CA TYR A 20 4.02 24.66 -34.77
C TYR A 20 4.51 25.80 -35.67
N GLU A 21 3.69 26.27 -36.62
CA GLU A 21 3.98 27.48 -37.39
C GLU A 21 3.94 28.74 -36.52
N LYS A 22 2.93 28.90 -35.65
CA LYS A 22 2.84 30.02 -34.71
C LYS A 22 3.98 30.05 -33.71
N GLU A 23 4.42 28.88 -33.26
CA GLU A 23 5.58 28.72 -32.38
C GLU A 23 6.92 28.95 -33.11
N GLY A 24 6.89 29.21 -34.43
CA GLY A 24 8.09 29.51 -35.23
C GLY A 24 8.98 28.31 -35.50
N LEU A 25 8.46 27.08 -35.32
CA LEU A 25 9.23 25.86 -35.53
C LEU A 25 9.26 25.44 -37.01
N ILE A 26 8.24 25.81 -37.77
CA ILE A 26 8.14 25.55 -39.20
C ILE A 26 7.64 26.78 -39.95
N HIS A 27 8.08 26.93 -41.20
CA HIS A 27 7.72 28.05 -42.06
C HIS A 27 7.39 27.55 -43.48
N PRO A 28 6.25 26.84 -43.65
CA PRO A 28 5.88 26.30 -44.96
C PRO A 28 5.70 27.43 -45.97
N LYS A 29 6.15 27.21 -47.20
CA LYS A 29 5.90 28.15 -48.30
C LYS A 29 4.42 28.18 -48.63
N ARG A 30 3.99 29.21 -49.36
CA ARG A 30 2.64 29.28 -49.93
C ARG A 30 2.70 29.08 -51.44
N ASN A 31 1.72 28.37 -51.99
CA ASN A 31 1.55 28.23 -53.43
C ASN A 31 0.82 29.44 -54.02
N GLU A 32 0.60 29.44 -55.34
CA GLU A 32 -0.08 30.50 -56.08
C GLU A 32 -1.51 30.79 -55.57
N ASN A 33 -2.18 29.77 -55.03
CA ASN A 33 -3.51 29.88 -54.42
C ASN A 33 -3.47 30.22 -52.91
N ASN A 34 -2.32 30.69 -52.41
CA ASN A 34 -2.09 31.08 -51.02
C ASN A 34 -2.24 29.94 -49.97
N TYR A 35 -2.26 28.68 -50.41
CA TYR A 35 -2.28 27.49 -49.54
C TYR A 35 -0.87 27.11 -49.09
N ARG A 36 -0.76 26.55 -47.88
CA ARG A 36 0.51 26.04 -47.34
C ARG A 36 1.01 24.86 -48.15
N ASN A 37 2.28 24.91 -48.51
CA ASN A 37 3.03 23.87 -49.19
C ASN A 37 4.30 23.54 -48.37
N TYR A 38 4.29 22.39 -47.73
CA TYR A 38 5.37 21.88 -46.89
C TYR A 38 6.44 21.22 -47.75
N MET A 39 7.69 21.63 -47.55
CA MET A 39 8.86 21.03 -48.17
C MET A 39 9.35 19.85 -47.34
N GLN A 40 10.17 18.97 -47.94
CA GLN A 40 10.73 17.82 -47.21
C GLN A 40 11.47 18.21 -45.92
N LYS A 41 12.11 19.39 -45.90
CA LYS A 41 12.74 19.95 -44.69
C LYS A 41 11.71 20.20 -43.56
N ASP A 42 10.56 20.78 -43.89
CA ASP A 42 9.48 21.02 -42.92
C ASP A 42 8.94 19.70 -42.38
N ILE A 43 8.79 18.69 -43.25
CA ILE A 43 8.35 17.35 -42.86
C ILE A 43 9.35 16.70 -41.89
N ASN A 44 10.65 16.83 -42.15
CA ASN A 44 11.68 16.28 -41.27
C ASN A 44 11.67 16.96 -39.90
N ILE A 45 11.51 18.29 -39.87
CA ILE A 45 11.35 19.07 -38.63
C ILE A 45 10.10 18.61 -37.86
N LEU A 46 8.95 18.48 -38.53
CA LEU A 46 7.71 18.01 -37.92
C LEU A 46 7.87 16.60 -37.32
N LYS A 47 8.51 15.66 -38.03
CA LYS A 47 8.79 14.33 -37.49
C LYS A 47 9.62 14.39 -36.21
N THR A 48 10.65 15.23 -36.17
CA THR A 48 11.46 15.43 -34.95
C THR A 48 10.64 16.04 -33.82
N ILE A 49 9.82 17.06 -34.09
CA ILE A 49 8.92 17.67 -33.09
C ILE A 49 8.00 16.60 -32.50
N LEU A 50 7.33 15.81 -33.35
CA LEU A 50 6.39 14.79 -32.89
C LEU A 50 7.06 13.70 -32.05
N LEU A 51 8.26 13.28 -32.44
CA LEU A 51 9.06 12.33 -31.67
C LEU A 51 9.45 12.89 -30.29
N LEU A 52 9.90 14.14 -30.22
CA LEU A 52 10.25 14.77 -28.94
C LEU A 52 9.01 15.00 -28.06
N ARG A 53 7.89 15.38 -28.68
CA ARG A 53 6.61 15.55 -27.98
C ARG A 53 6.04 14.24 -27.44
N SER A 54 6.24 13.11 -28.12
CA SER A 54 5.82 11.79 -27.60
C SER A 54 6.63 11.36 -26.37
N MET A 55 7.83 11.93 -26.18
CA MET A 55 8.64 11.79 -24.95
C MET A 55 8.38 12.93 -23.94
N GLU A 56 7.32 13.71 -24.15
CA GLU A 56 6.92 14.85 -23.31
C GLU A 56 8.00 15.94 -23.17
N VAL A 57 8.86 16.11 -24.17
CA VAL A 57 9.74 17.29 -24.24
C VAL A 57 8.86 18.51 -24.50
N SER A 58 9.10 19.60 -23.78
CA SER A 58 8.30 20.83 -23.90
C SER A 58 8.54 21.51 -25.26
N ILE A 59 7.59 22.34 -25.70
CA ILE A 59 7.76 23.12 -26.94
C ILE A 59 8.89 24.13 -26.80
N ASP A 60 9.08 24.70 -25.62
CA ASP A 60 10.16 25.64 -25.35
C ASP A 60 11.53 24.96 -25.44
N ASP A 61 11.68 23.75 -24.90
CA ASP A 61 12.92 22.96 -25.07
C ASP A 61 13.15 22.58 -26.53
N ILE A 62 12.09 22.22 -27.26
CA ILE A 62 12.18 21.92 -28.70
C ILE A 62 12.67 23.15 -29.48
N LYS A 63 12.20 24.37 -29.15
CA LYS A 63 12.73 25.61 -29.74
C LYS A 63 14.20 25.82 -29.39
N LEU A 64 14.62 25.54 -28.16
CA LEU A 64 16.05 25.62 -27.78
C LEU A 64 16.89 24.62 -28.58
N ILE A 65 16.36 23.41 -28.81
CA ILE A 65 16.99 22.37 -29.63
C ILE A 65 17.19 22.85 -31.07
N PHE A 66 16.16 23.37 -31.73
CA PHE A 66 16.30 23.87 -33.10
C PHE A 66 17.16 25.14 -33.20
N ASN A 67 17.35 25.87 -32.10
CA ASN A 67 18.26 27.01 -32.02
C ASN A 67 19.69 26.63 -31.57
N ASN A 68 20.03 25.34 -31.50
CA ASN A 68 21.32 24.82 -31.05
C ASN A 68 21.74 25.30 -29.65
N LYS A 69 20.77 25.67 -28.79
CA LYS A 69 20.99 26.10 -27.40
C LYS A 69 20.86 24.95 -26.40
N LEU A 70 20.33 23.82 -26.85
CA LEU A 70 20.13 22.61 -26.06
C LEU A 70 20.27 21.42 -27.00
N SER A 71 21.04 20.40 -26.65
CA SER A 71 21.04 19.17 -27.46
C SER A 71 19.85 18.27 -27.10
N ILE A 72 19.39 17.47 -28.06
CA ILE A 72 18.36 16.44 -27.80
C ILE A 72 18.81 15.50 -26.67
N ARG A 73 20.10 15.15 -26.63
CA ARG A 73 20.66 14.26 -25.61
C ARG A 73 20.50 14.87 -24.22
N GLU A 74 20.89 16.12 -24.03
CA GLU A 74 20.77 16.82 -22.73
C GLU A 74 19.30 16.93 -22.28
N ALA A 75 18.39 17.28 -23.19
CA ALA A 75 16.96 17.36 -22.89
C ALA A 75 16.39 16.00 -22.42
N LEU A 76 16.76 14.92 -23.10
CA LEU A 76 16.30 13.57 -22.76
C LEU A 76 16.98 13.01 -21.50
N GLU A 77 18.25 13.34 -21.25
CA GLU A 77 18.95 12.97 -20.01
C GLU A 77 18.30 13.66 -18.80
N SER A 78 17.98 14.96 -18.91
CA SER A 78 17.22 15.69 -17.89
C SER A 78 15.83 15.09 -17.66
N LYS A 79 15.11 14.73 -18.74
CA LYS A 79 13.79 14.05 -18.63
C LYS A 79 13.92 12.70 -17.94
N LYS A 80 14.96 11.91 -18.25
CA LYS A 80 15.21 10.61 -17.62
C LYS A 80 15.51 10.75 -16.13
N GLU A 81 16.29 11.76 -15.75
CA GLU A 81 16.55 12.08 -14.35
C GLU A 81 15.26 12.48 -13.61
N PHE A 82 14.46 13.36 -14.21
CA PHE A 82 13.16 13.75 -13.67
C PHE A 82 12.24 12.53 -13.44
N ILE A 83 12.15 11.62 -14.40
CA ILE A 83 11.36 10.38 -14.29
C ILE A 83 11.91 9.52 -13.15
N SER A 84 13.22 9.33 -13.06
CA SER A 84 13.84 8.53 -11.99
C SER A 84 13.53 9.11 -10.60
N ASN A 85 13.66 10.42 -10.44
CA ASN A 85 13.35 11.10 -9.18
C ASN A 85 11.85 11.03 -8.85
N SER A 86 10.98 11.12 -9.85
CA SER A 86 9.54 10.99 -9.66
C SER A 86 9.14 9.58 -9.23
N LYS A 87 9.74 8.53 -9.82
CA LYS A 87 9.53 7.15 -9.37
C LYS A 87 9.90 6.95 -7.91
N LYS A 88 11.09 7.42 -7.50
CA LYS A 88 11.52 7.36 -6.09
C LYS A 88 10.56 8.06 -5.13
N LYS A 89 10.00 9.22 -5.54
CA LYS A 89 9.00 9.94 -4.73
C LYS A 89 7.69 9.15 -4.61
N LEU A 90 7.22 8.55 -5.70
CA LEU A 90 6.01 7.73 -5.69
C LEU A 90 6.21 6.47 -4.83
N GLU A 91 7.37 5.84 -4.90
CA GLU A 91 7.74 4.70 -4.03
C GLU A 91 7.75 5.10 -2.53
N ASP A 92 8.26 6.29 -2.19
CA ASP A 92 8.23 6.79 -0.81
C ASP A 92 6.80 7.10 -0.33
N ILE A 93 5.95 7.66 -1.20
CA ILE A 93 4.54 7.90 -0.88
C ILE A 93 3.80 6.58 -0.69
N ASP A 94 3.97 5.62 -1.61
CA ASP A 94 3.37 4.29 -1.55
C ASP A 94 3.80 3.57 -0.26
N LYS A 95 5.09 3.63 0.10
CA LYS A 95 5.59 3.11 1.36
C LYS A 95 4.89 3.73 2.57
N LYS A 96 4.72 5.05 2.60
CA LYS A 96 4.02 5.74 3.70
C LYS A 96 2.56 5.32 3.81
N ILE A 97 1.87 5.18 2.67
CA ILE A 97 0.48 4.71 2.63
C ILE A 97 0.43 3.28 3.18
N ASN A 98 1.28 2.39 2.68
CA ASN A 98 1.35 1.00 3.12
C ASN A 98 1.68 0.89 4.62
N ASP A 99 2.63 1.68 5.13
CA ASP A 99 2.97 1.72 6.57
C ASP A 99 1.82 2.23 7.45
N TYR A 100 0.97 3.12 6.92
CA TYR A 100 -0.21 3.66 7.60
C TYR A 100 -1.33 2.62 7.68
N ILE A 101 -1.71 2.00 6.56
CA ILE A 101 -2.83 1.04 6.48
C ILE A 101 -2.45 -0.37 6.94
N LYS A 102 -1.17 -0.60 7.27
CA LYS A 102 -0.67 -1.93 7.64
C LYS A 102 -1.35 -2.46 8.90
N ARG A 103 -1.98 -3.64 8.75
CA ARG A 103 -2.44 -4.44 9.89
C ARG A 103 -1.26 -4.87 10.77
N ARG A 104 -1.34 -4.57 12.07
CA ARG A 104 -0.26 -4.81 13.04
C ARG A 104 -0.47 -6.13 13.78
N ARG A 105 0.54 -6.99 13.83
CA ARG A 105 0.53 -8.14 14.74
C ARG A 105 0.75 -7.69 16.17
N VAL A 106 -0.16 -8.05 17.07
CA VAL A 106 -0.12 -7.62 18.46
C VAL A 106 -0.39 -8.77 19.42
N LYS A 107 0.11 -8.64 20.64
CA LYS A 107 -0.42 -9.33 21.82
C LYS A 107 -1.60 -8.54 22.37
N VAL A 108 -2.51 -9.19 23.07
CA VAL A 108 -3.63 -8.53 23.73
C VAL A 108 -3.35 -8.54 25.22
N SER A 109 -3.51 -7.39 25.87
CA SER A 109 -3.47 -7.28 27.32
C SER A 109 -4.61 -6.40 27.82
N PHE A 110 -4.88 -6.48 29.12
CA PHE A 110 -5.98 -5.76 29.77
C PHE A 110 -5.44 -4.77 30.80
N ASP A 111 -6.15 -3.67 31.00
CA ASP A 111 -5.90 -2.67 32.06
C ASP A 111 -4.45 -2.15 32.12
N ASN A 112 -3.85 -1.93 30.96
CA ASN A 112 -2.44 -1.52 30.77
C ASN A 112 -1.41 -2.42 31.47
N GLN A 113 -1.80 -3.63 31.90
CA GLN A 113 -0.89 -4.56 32.53
C GLN A 113 0.00 -5.17 31.45
N THR A 114 1.33 -5.11 31.61
CA THR A 114 2.23 -5.78 30.68
C THR A 114 2.64 -7.12 31.28
N LEU A 115 2.28 -8.22 30.64
CA LEU A 115 2.79 -9.53 31.06
C LEU A 115 4.30 -9.60 30.78
N ASP A 116 5.07 -10.13 31.73
CA ASP A 116 6.53 -10.24 31.60
C ASP A 116 6.95 -10.96 30.31
N GLN A 117 6.21 -12.00 29.94
CA GLN A 117 6.41 -12.76 28.70
C GLN A 117 6.19 -11.96 27.41
N TRP A 118 5.60 -10.77 27.48
CA TRP A 118 5.33 -9.89 26.33
C TRP A 118 6.17 -8.62 26.33
N LYS A 119 7.13 -8.48 27.25
CA LYS A 119 8.10 -7.38 27.20
C LYS A 119 8.80 -7.38 25.84
N GLY A 120 8.74 -6.24 25.15
CA GLY A 120 9.32 -6.05 23.82
C GLY A 120 8.42 -6.46 22.64
N TYR A 121 7.22 -6.96 22.89
CA TYR A 121 6.23 -7.22 21.84
C TYR A 121 5.25 -6.05 21.70
N ASP A 122 4.85 -5.79 20.45
CA ASP A 122 3.71 -4.93 20.14
C ASP A 122 2.45 -5.44 20.88
N THR A 123 1.84 -4.61 21.71
CA THR A 123 0.72 -5.00 22.59
C THR A 123 -0.44 -4.01 22.43
N LEU A 124 -1.62 -4.56 22.17
CA LEU A 124 -2.91 -3.87 22.19
C LEU A 124 -3.49 -4.01 23.60
N TYR A 125 -3.71 -2.87 24.26
CA TYR A 125 -4.26 -2.80 25.59
C TYR A 125 -5.75 -2.48 25.52
N LEU A 126 -6.56 -3.37 26.07
CA LEU A 126 -8.01 -3.24 26.20
C LEU A 126 -8.31 -2.75 27.62
N ASN A 127 -8.66 -1.48 27.77
CA ASN A 127 -8.94 -0.85 29.06
C ASN A 127 -10.44 -0.53 29.18
N ASP A 128 -10.94 -0.29 30.39
CA ASP A 128 -12.38 -0.07 30.62
C ASP A 128 -13.03 1.05 29.77
N ASP A 129 -12.29 2.09 29.39
CA ASP A 129 -12.82 3.26 28.67
C ASP A 129 -12.22 3.48 27.27
N HIS A 130 -11.12 2.78 26.94
CA HIS A 130 -10.44 2.93 25.66
C HIS A 130 -9.60 1.71 25.27
N ILE A 131 -9.35 1.58 23.96
CA ILE A 131 -8.35 0.66 23.42
C ILE A 131 -7.09 1.44 23.08
N LYS A 132 -5.92 0.93 23.48
CA LYS A 132 -4.64 1.60 23.29
C LYS A 132 -3.63 0.71 22.57
N TYR A 133 -2.94 1.30 21.60
CA TYR A 133 -1.76 0.70 20.97
C TYR A 133 -0.68 1.77 20.81
N ASN A 134 0.46 1.58 21.46
CA ASN A 134 1.52 2.59 21.54
C ASN A 134 0.97 3.96 22.01
N GLU A 135 1.07 5.00 21.17
CA GLU A 135 0.58 6.36 21.47
C GLU A 135 -0.87 6.58 21.00
N VAL A 136 -1.46 5.61 20.31
CA VAL A 136 -2.84 5.70 19.82
C VAL A 136 -3.80 5.24 20.89
N ILE A 137 -4.79 6.08 21.18
CA ILE A 137 -5.85 5.86 22.15
C ILE A 137 -7.17 6.03 21.41
N VAL A 138 -7.99 4.97 21.40
CA VAL A 138 -9.31 4.95 20.80
C VAL A 138 -10.34 4.80 21.93
N PRO A 139 -11.00 5.88 22.35
CA PRO A 139 -12.09 5.81 23.33
C PRO A 139 -13.19 4.87 22.83
N LEU A 140 -13.74 4.03 23.73
CA LEU A 140 -14.80 3.09 23.35
C LEU A 140 -16.02 3.80 22.77
N SER A 141 -16.34 5.00 23.26
CA SER A 141 -17.43 5.84 22.76
C SER A 141 -17.28 6.28 21.29
N GLN A 142 -16.08 6.17 20.70
CA GLN A 142 -15.80 6.51 19.30
C GLN A 142 -15.83 5.30 18.37
N ILE A 143 -15.93 4.08 18.92
CA ILE A 143 -15.99 2.85 18.15
C ILE A 143 -17.41 2.69 17.62
N GLN A 144 -17.56 2.68 16.30
CA GLN A 144 -18.84 2.42 15.64
C GLN A 144 -19.10 0.92 15.55
N GLN A 145 -18.05 0.16 15.22
CA GLN A 145 -18.13 -1.28 15.02
C GLN A 145 -16.73 -1.90 15.13
N ILE A 146 -16.68 -3.17 15.52
CA ILE A 146 -15.49 -4.01 15.39
C ILE A 146 -15.79 -5.09 14.35
N ASN A 147 -14.97 -5.18 13.31
CA ASN A 147 -15.03 -6.30 12.37
C ASN A 147 -14.04 -7.37 12.80
N ILE A 148 -14.51 -8.61 12.82
CA ILE A 148 -13.73 -9.77 13.18
C ILE A 148 -13.63 -10.67 11.96
N SER A 149 -12.41 -11.09 11.64
CA SER A 149 -12.16 -12.15 10.67
C SER A 149 -10.99 -13.02 11.11
N MET A 150 -10.55 -13.95 10.26
CA MET A 150 -9.42 -14.81 10.54
C MET A 150 -8.56 -14.98 9.30
N TYR A 151 -7.25 -15.15 9.52
CA TYR A 151 -6.34 -15.61 8.48
C TYR A 151 -5.39 -16.68 9.02
N SER A 152 -4.78 -17.45 8.12
CA SER A 152 -3.75 -18.44 8.41
C SER A 152 -2.39 -17.96 7.92
N SER A 153 -1.37 -18.32 8.70
CA SER A 153 0.03 -18.12 8.39
C SER A 153 0.71 -19.47 8.39
N MET A 154 1.51 -19.74 7.36
CA MET A 154 2.33 -20.94 7.31
C MET A 154 3.52 -20.76 8.25
N SER A 155 3.73 -21.71 9.17
CA SER A 155 4.88 -21.72 10.08
C SER A 155 5.65 -23.03 9.94
N VAL A 156 6.97 -22.94 10.09
CA VAL A 156 7.87 -24.10 10.14
C VAL A 156 8.39 -24.24 11.56
N GLY A 157 8.29 -25.43 12.13
CA GLY A 157 8.77 -25.69 13.48
C GLY A 157 8.92 -27.18 13.75
N HIS A 158 9.62 -27.49 14.84
CA HIS A 158 9.65 -28.84 15.38
C HIS A 158 8.34 -29.04 16.14
N ALA A 159 7.49 -29.96 15.66
CA ALA A 159 6.30 -30.34 16.41
C ALA A 159 6.74 -30.84 17.79
N GLY A 160 6.23 -30.20 18.86
CA GLY A 160 6.48 -30.64 20.22
C GLY A 160 5.99 -32.07 20.45
N VAL A 161 6.86 -32.87 21.06
CA VAL A 161 6.64 -34.18 21.71
C VAL A 161 5.54 -35.06 21.08
N GLY A 162 5.73 -35.47 19.84
CA GLY A 162 4.83 -36.43 19.19
C GLY A 162 5.25 -36.86 17.78
N ALA A 163 5.99 -36.01 17.07
CA ALA A 163 6.61 -36.37 15.80
C ALA A 163 8.13 -36.37 15.98
N TYR A 164 8.74 -37.54 15.85
CA TYR A 164 10.17 -37.74 15.79
C TYR A 164 10.82 -36.77 14.79
N GLY A 165 11.37 -35.64 15.26
CA GLY A 165 12.44 -34.87 14.61
C GLY A 165 12.25 -34.39 13.16
N ILE A 166 11.11 -34.59 12.51
CA ILE A 166 10.87 -34.19 11.12
C ILE A 166 10.13 -32.85 11.14
N GLY A 167 10.76 -31.81 10.59
CA GLY A 167 10.15 -30.49 10.45
C GLY A 167 8.84 -30.60 9.67
N GLY A 168 7.75 -30.18 10.32
CA GLY A 168 6.42 -30.15 9.72
C GLY A 168 6.02 -28.72 9.37
N VAL A 169 5.29 -28.56 8.26
CA VAL A 169 4.56 -27.33 7.97
C VAL A 169 3.24 -27.38 8.73
N PHE A 170 2.96 -26.37 9.54
CA PHE A 170 1.68 -26.22 10.22
C PHE A 170 1.13 -24.81 10.03
N PHE A 171 -0.19 -24.70 10.09
CA PHE A 171 -0.88 -23.41 10.01
C PHE A 171 -1.06 -22.83 11.41
N GLN A 172 -0.68 -21.56 11.57
CA GLN A 172 -1.09 -20.74 12.69
C GLN A 172 -2.27 -19.88 12.27
N TYR A 173 -3.28 -19.79 13.11
CA TYR A 173 -4.44 -18.93 12.87
C TYR A 173 -4.34 -17.65 13.67
N PHE A 174 -4.77 -16.57 13.05
CA PHE A 174 -4.79 -15.24 13.64
C PHE A 174 -6.19 -14.66 13.49
N ILE A 175 -6.66 -14.04 14.57
CA ILE A 175 -7.86 -13.22 14.54
C ILE A 175 -7.48 -11.83 14.04
N ASP A 176 -8.16 -11.41 12.99
CA ASP A 176 -8.10 -10.06 12.49
C ASP A 176 -9.17 -9.23 13.18
N LEU A 177 -8.74 -8.12 13.77
CA LEU A 177 -9.57 -7.17 14.49
C LEU A 177 -9.47 -5.80 13.80
N ASP A 178 -10.57 -5.31 13.24
CA ASP A 178 -10.66 -3.95 12.70
C ASP A 178 -11.56 -3.09 13.58
N ILE A 179 -10.96 -2.13 14.28
CA ILE A 179 -11.69 -1.18 15.11
C ILE A 179 -12.07 0.00 14.24
N VAL A 180 -13.36 0.08 13.86
CA VAL A 180 -13.90 1.10 12.97
C VAL A 180 -14.40 2.28 13.80
N THR A 181 -13.87 3.46 13.51
CA THR A 181 -14.30 4.74 14.06
C THR A 181 -14.88 5.62 12.95
N LEU A 182 -15.37 6.82 13.30
CA LEU A 182 -15.86 7.77 12.30
C LEU A 182 -14.80 8.19 11.26
N ASN A 183 -13.52 8.26 11.68
CA ASN A 183 -12.47 8.87 10.88
C ASN A 183 -11.42 7.87 10.36
N ASP A 184 -11.33 6.68 10.95
CA ASP A 184 -10.29 5.71 10.63
C ASP A 184 -10.66 4.28 11.06
N THR A 185 -9.90 3.32 10.54
CA THR A 185 -9.95 1.90 10.91
C THR A 185 -8.59 1.45 11.43
N TYR A 186 -8.56 0.97 12.68
CA TYR A 186 -7.34 0.45 13.30
C TYR A 186 -7.31 -1.08 13.20
N SER A 187 -6.42 -1.58 12.34
CA SER A 187 -6.34 -3.01 12.02
C SER A 187 -5.23 -3.74 12.78
N TYR A 188 -5.61 -4.79 13.51
CA TYR A 188 -4.72 -5.65 14.28
C TYR A 188 -4.89 -7.13 13.92
N SER A 189 -3.83 -7.92 14.11
CA SER A 189 -3.84 -9.37 13.99
C SER A 189 -3.32 -9.99 15.29
N ILE A 190 -4.09 -10.91 15.85
CA ILE A 190 -3.83 -11.52 17.15
C ILE A 190 -3.72 -13.02 16.96
N LEU A 191 -2.60 -13.62 17.36
CA LEU A 191 -2.40 -15.07 17.28
C LEU A 191 -3.48 -15.78 18.10
N ASN A 192 -4.11 -16.82 17.55
CA ASN A 192 -5.03 -17.67 18.27
C ASN A 192 -4.36 -18.24 19.53
N ASN A 193 -4.81 -17.78 20.69
CA ASN A 193 -4.32 -18.19 22.00
C ASN A 193 -5.42 -17.98 23.05
N LYS A 194 -5.16 -18.41 24.29
CA LYS A 194 -6.16 -18.38 25.38
C LYS A 194 -6.81 -17.01 25.66
N LEU A 195 -6.13 -15.90 25.36
CA LEU A 195 -6.64 -14.54 25.63
C LEU A 195 -7.61 -14.02 24.57
N VAL A 196 -7.80 -14.76 23.47
CA VAL A 196 -8.79 -14.39 22.46
C VAL A 196 -10.21 -14.47 23.06
N VAL A 197 -10.48 -15.44 23.94
CA VAL A 197 -11.76 -15.56 24.65
C VAL A 197 -11.97 -14.35 25.56
N ASP A 198 -10.96 -14.01 26.38
CA ASP A 198 -11.00 -12.84 27.27
C ASP A 198 -11.22 -11.53 26.48
N MET A 199 -10.64 -11.43 25.27
CA MET A 199 -10.85 -10.29 24.39
C MET A 199 -12.29 -10.22 23.89
N PHE A 200 -12.87 -11.34 23.47
CA PHE A 200 -14.27 -11.38 23.03
C PHE A 200 -15.22 -11.04 24.18
N ASP A 201 -14.95 -11.55 25.39
CA ASP A 201 -15.71 -11.20 26.60
C ASP A 201 -15.64 -9.70 26.90
N TYR A 202 -14.46 -9.09 26.75
CA TYR A 202 -14.31 -7.64 26.87
C TYR A 202 -15.15 -6.87 25.85
N ILE A 203 -15.16 -7.29 24.57
CA ILE A 203 -15.94 -6.63 23.52
C ILE A 203 -17.44 -6.72 23.81
N LEU A 204 -17.92 -7.90 24.22
CA LEU A 204 -19.32 -8.14 24.57
C LEU A 204 -19.74 -7.36 25.82
N LYS A 205 -18.91 -7.36 26.87
CA LYS A 205 -19.15 -6.63 28.13
C LYS A 205 -19.37 -5.13 27.89
N ASN A 206 -18.65 -4.55 26.93
CA ASN A 206 -18.71 -3.12 26.62
C ASN A 206 -19.79 -2.77 25.58
N ASN A 207 -20.67 -3.70 25.20
CA ASN A 207 -21.76 -3.50 24.24
C ASN A 207 -21.30 -2.91 22.89
N ILE A 208 -20.10 -3.28 22.44
CA ILE A 208 -19.57 -2.82 21.16
C ILE A 208 -20.27 -3.60 20.04
N THR A 209 -20.69 -2.92 18.97
CA THR A 209 -21.27 -3.59 17.80
C THR A 209 -20.20 -4.42 17.10
N VAL A 210 -20.48 -5.69 16.80
CA VAL A 210 -19.53 -6.61 16.17
C VAL A 210 -20.08 -7.15 14.85
N TYR A 211 -19.26 -7.12 13.82
CA TYR A 211 -19.47 -7.89 12.59
C TYR A 211 -18.55 -9.10 12.57
N ASP A 212 -19.12 -10.27 12.82
CA ASP A 212 -18.43 -11.56 12.92
C ASP A 212 -19.08 -12.58 11.97
N PRO A 213 -18.80 -12.51 10.66
CA PRO A 213 -19.42 -13.38 9.65
C PRO A 213 -18.97 -14.85 9.74
N LEU A 214 -17.93 -15.12 10.54
CA LEU A 214 -17.37 -16.45 10.79
C LEU A 214 -17.88 -17.07 12.10
N HIS A 215 -18.70 -16.36 12.86
CA HIS A 215 -19.20 -16.78 14.18
C HIS A 215 -18.05 -17.17 15.13
N LEU A 216 -16.91 -16.46 15.07
CA LEU A 216 -15.75 -16.74 15.89
C LEU A 216 -16.01 -16.52 17.38
N ILE A 217 -16.81 -15.53 17.76
CA ILE A 217 -17.16 -15.29 19.17
C ILE A 217 -17.87 -16.53 19.73
N GLU A 218 -18.94 -16.97 19.06
CA GLU A 218 -19.69 -18.17 19.45
C GLU A 218 -18.79 -19.42 19.44
N LEU A 219 -18.01 -19.62 18.38
CA LEU A 219 -17.10 -20.75 18.25
C LEU A 219 -16.08 -20.84 19.39
N TYR A 220 -15.44 -19.73 19.75
CA TYR A 220 -14.42 -19.70 20.81
C TYR A 220 -15.04 -19.93 22.20
N HIS A 221 -16.28 -19.50 22.41
CA HIS A 221 -17.02 -19.75 23.64
C HIS A 221 -17.54 -21.18 23.74
N GLU A 222 -17.91 -21.83 22.63
CA GLU A 222 -18.35 -23.23 22.64
C GLU A 222 -17.21 -24.25 22.75
N LYS A 223 -16.06 -23.97 22.12
CA LYS A 223 -14.92 -24.89 22.02
C LYS A 223 -13.81 -24.50 22.99
N HIS A 224 -14.06 -24.73 24.29
CA HIS A 224 -13.09 -24.40 25.35
C HIS A 224 -11.75 -25.13 25.25
N ASP A 225 -11.73 -26.35 24.69
CA ASP A 225 -10.49 -27.11 24.50
C ASP A 225 -9.69 -26.54 23.30
N PRO A 226 -8.46 -26.04 23.50
CA PRO A 226 -7.69 -25.42 22.42
C PRO A 226 -7.33 -26.35 21.27
N VAL A 227 -7.23 -27.67 21.51
CA VAL A 227 -6.94 -28.66 20.48
C VAL A 227 -8.19 -28.91 19.64
N ALA A 228 -9.34 -29.09 20.28
CA ALA A 228 -10.64 -29.23 19.61
C ALA A 228 -10.98 -27.99 18.78
N LEU A 229 -10.74 -26.79 19.32
CA LEU A 229 -10.92 -25.52 18.60
C LEU A 229 -10.02 -25.46 17.35
N ASN A 230 -8.71 -25.73 17.49
CA ASN A 230 -7.80 -25.72 16.35
C ASN A 230 -8.14 -26.78 15.31
N ASN A 231 -8.55 -27.98 15.72
CA ASN A 231 -9.01 -29.02 14.80
C ASN A 231 -10.28 -28.59 14.04
N TYR A 232 -11.23 -27.95 14.74
CA TYR A 232 -12.41 -27.40 14.09
C TYR A 232 -12.01 -26.35 13.05
N ILE A 233 -11.18 -25.38 13.42
CA ILE A 233 -10.70 -24.34 12.49
C ILE A 233 -10.00 -24.98 11.29
N ASN A 234 -9.05 -25.91 11.51
CA ASN A 234 -8.35 -26.61 10.42
C ASN A 234 -9.29 -27.26 9.40
N ASN A 235 -10.38 -27.86 9.88
CA ASN A 235 -11.34 -28.56 9.03
C ASN A 235 -12.24 -27.61 8.23
N HIS A 236 -12.52 -26.40 8.72
CA HIS A 236 -13.48 -25.46 8.11
C HIS A 236 -12.82 -24.27 7.41
N PHE A 237 -11.56 -23.95 7.73
CA PHE A 237 -10.92 -22.70 7.32
C PHE A 237 -10.80 -22.56 5.80
N LYS A 238 -10.54 -23.66 5.07
CA LYS A 238 -10.45 -23.63 3.61
C LYS A 238 -11.76 -23.14 2.97
N ASP A 239 -12.89 -23.58 3.49
CA ASP A 239 -14.21 -23.20 2.99
C ASP A 239 -14.54 -21.76 3.38
N TRP A 240 -14.19 -21.35 4.61
CA TRP A 240 -14.30 -19.95 5.04
C TRP A 240 -13.47 -19.02 4.17
N ALA A 241 -12.21 -19.37 3.90
CA ALA A 241 -11.31 -18.56 3.09
C ALA A 241 -11.87 -18.35 1.68
N LYS A 242 -12.46 -19.38 1.09
CA LYS A 242 -13.13 -19.28 -0.21
C LYS A 242 -14.42 -18.46 -0.15
N LYS A 243 -15.29 -18.72 0.83
CA LYS A 243 -16.62 -18.11 0.95
C LYS A 243 -16.55 -16.61 1.26
N TYR A 244 -15.62 -16.22 2.12
CA TYR A 244 -15.49 -14.84 2.62
C TYR A 244 -14.30 -14.10 2.01
N HIS A 245 -13.67 -14.66 0.97
CA HIS A 245 -12.51 -14.08 0.28
C HIS A 245 -11.39 -13.65 1.25
N LEU A 246 -11.13 -14.50 2.26
CA LEU A 246 -10.14 -14.19 3.29
C LEU A 246 -8.74 -14.24 2.67
N ASP A 247 -7.94 -13.21 2.94
CA ASP A 247 -6.57 -13.04 2.45
C ASP A 247 -5.62 -14.12 3.02
N ASN A 248 -5.49 -15.26 2.33
CA ASN A 248 -4.86 -16.48 2.84
C ASN A 248 -4.11 -17.37 1.81
N PRO A 249 -2.96 -17.98 2.22
CA PRO A 249 -2.20 -17.66 3.44
C PRO A 249 -1.56 -16.27 3.30
N ARG A 250 -1.69 -15.43 4.33
CA ARG A 250 -1.21 -14.04 4.26
C ARG A 250 0.32 -13.95 4.26
N ASP A 251 0.98 -14.89 4.93
CA ASP A 251 2.44 -15.01 4.93
C ASP A 251 2.86 -16.32 4.27
N ASN A 252 3.94 -16.25 3.49
CA ASN A 252 4.64 -17.41 2.94
C ASN A 252 6.06 -17.52 3.53
N PHE A 253 6.74 -18.65 3.29
CA PHE A 253 8.03 -19.05 3.86
C PHE A 253 9.10 -17.92 3.98
N ALA A 254 9.14 -17.00 3.02
CA ALA A 254 10.10 -15.88 2.98
C ALA A 254 9.97 -14.87 4.14
N TYR A 255 8.77 -14.70 4.72
CA TYR A 255 8.54 -13.75 5.83
C TYR A 255 9.27 -14.18 7.12
N TYR A 256 9.38 -15.48 7.36
CA TYR A 256 10.05 -16.01 8.55
C TYR A 256 11.57 -15.81 8.52
N SER A 257 12.22 -15.96 7.37
CA SER A 257 13.66 -15.70 7.22
C SER A 257 14.02 -14.23 7.47
N GLU A 258 13.18 -13.28 7.03
CA GLU A 258 13.45 -11.84 7.18
C GLU A 258 13.21 -11.31 8.60
N VAL A 259 12.19 -11.82 9.30
CA VAL A 259 11.85 -11.36 10.67
C VAL A 259 12.86 -11.85 11.71
N TYR A 260 13.40 -13.06 11.55
CA TYR A 260 14.40 -13.60 12.47
C TYR A 260 15.81 -13.05 12.24
N GLN A 261 16.17 -12.68 11.00
CA GLN A 261 17.45 -12.02 10.71
C GLN A 261 17.48 -10.54 11.16
N ASN A 262 16.32 -9.88 11.32
CA ASN A 262 16.24 -8.45 11.66
C ASN A 262 15.94 -8.14 13.14
N LYS A 263 16.08 -9.10 14.07
CA LYS A 263 15.79 -8.90 15.51
C LYS A 263 16.67 -7.86 16.22
N GLU A 264 17.68 -7.27 15.57
CA GLU A 264 18.60 -6.31 16.19
C GLU A 264 18.26 -4.82 16.01
N LYS A 265 17.13 -4.44 15.39
CA LYS A 265 16.74 -3.02 15.30
C LYS A 265 15.43 -2.71 16.03
N ASN A 266 15.54 -2.61 17.36
CA ASN A 266 14.54 -1.98 18.22
C ASN A 266 14.57 -0.45 18.05
N GLU A 267 14.09 0.06 16.92
CA GLU A 267 13.63 1.44 16.83
C GLU A 267 12.10 1.44 16.94
N LYS A 268 11.55 2.23 17.89
CA LYS A 268 10.11 2.52 17.96
C LYS A 268 9.63 2.99 16.58
N LYS A 269 8.91 2.14 15.84
CA LYS A 269 8.44 2.44 14.48
C LYS A 269 7.52 3.66 14.52
N ASP A 270 7.69 4.59 13.58
CA ASP A 270 6.76 5.72 13.42
C ASP A 270 5.36 5.17 13.11
N ILE A 271 4.34 5.70 13.76
CA ILE A 271 2.97 5.18 13.70
C ILE A 271 2.07 6.32 13.24
N PHE A 272 1.25 6.07 12.23
CA PHE A 272 0.31 7.06 11.66
C PHE A 272 0.99 8.39 11.26
N GLY A 273 2.29 8.35 10.96
CA GLY A 273 3.09 9.54 10.65
C GLY A 273 3.26 10.52 11.83
N LEU A 274 3.05 10.11 13.08
CA LEU A 274 3.14 11.00 14.26
C LEU A 274 4.55 11.58 14.46
N LYS A 275 5.62 10.84 14.18
CA LYS A 275 7.00 11.39 14.21
C LYS A 275 7.24 12.29 13.00
N ILE A 276 6.73 11.95 11.81
CA ILE A 276 6.76 12.83 10.63
C ILE A 276 6.02 14.16 10.93
N LEU A 277 4.85 14.12 11.55
CA LEU A 277 4.08 15.28 12.00
C LEU A 277 4.87 16.10 13.03
N LYS A 278 5.40 15.48 14.09
CA LYS A 278 6.22 16.15 15.10
C LYS A 278 7.48 16.81 14.51
N LYS A 279 8.14 16.17 13.55
CA LYS A 279 9.34 16.69 12.87
C LYS A 279 9.01 17.84 11.91
N THR A 280 7.87 17.76 11.23
CA THR A 280 7.37 18.83 10.34
C THR A 280 6.88 20.05 11.14
N LEU A 281 6.23 19.84 12.27
CA LEU A 281 5.76 20.92 13.16
C LEU A 281 6.91 21.61 13.91
N LYS A 282 7.97 20.89 14.29
CA LYS A 282 9.19 21.48 14.90
C LYS A 282 10.01 22.37 13.95
N LYS A 283 9.81 22.28 12.62
CA LYS A 283 10.49 23.15 11.65
C LYS A 283 9.79 24.50 11.44
N LYS A 284 8.64 24.73 12.09
CA LYS A 284 7.81 25.94 11.92
C LYS A 284 7.90 26.96 13.06
N TYR A 285 8.79 26.76 14.03
CA TYR A 285 9.06 27.71 15.12
C TYR A 285 10.56 27.85 15.35
#